data_AF-A0A936CUM7-F1
#
_entry.id   AF-A0A936CUM7-F1
#
_cell.length_a   1.000
_cell.length_b   1.000
_cell.length_c   1.000
_cell.angle_alpha   90.00
_cell.angle_beta   90.00
_cell.angle_gamma   90.00
#
_symmetry.space_group_name_H-M   'P 1'
#
loop_
_entity.id
_entity.type
_entity.pdbx_description
1 polymer ?
#
loop_
_entity_poly.entity_id
_entity_poly.type
_entity_poly.pdbx_seq_one_letter_code
_entity_poly.pdbx_strand_id
1 'polypeptide(L)'
;MKLGRLAVCASAIACLAFSASAALAADHASHQSATQDHGSAAPEAKGHSHEACELHGGQVAMTKAHHFETVFGEDGIRVYRYSAAQKAELIGGAAGSVTLKFKDGPSRVIPFVSRNAAAEAGDIYFCTMHPDQVKREPGACPLCGMKLVAQSHLYAAVDLRKVEPGTLKASISIKGLGGDEPEAAFTETFQGAAHHGEHH
;
A
#
# COMPACT_ATOMS: atom_id res chain seq x y z
N MET A 1 -29.63 -36.41 42.43
CA MET A 1 -28.88 -37.69 42.62
C MET A 1 -28.50 -38.25 41.25
N LYS A 2 -27.31 -38.87 41.13
CA LYS A 2 -26.53 -39.25 39.91
C LYS A 2 -25.66 -38.10 39.39
N LEU A 3 -24.35 -37.96 39.67
CA LEU A 3 -23.18 -38.86 39.84
C LEU A 3 -22.63 -39.46 38.53
N GLY A 4 -21.34 -39.16 38.23
CA GLY A 4 -20.48 -39.79 37.22
C GLY A 4 -19.60 -38.75 36.48
N ARG A 5 -18.44 -38.32 36.99
CA ARG A 5 -17.08 -38.89 36.84
C ARG A 5 -16.71 -39.28 35.39
N LEU A 6 -15.69 -38.62 34.80
CA LEU A 6 -14.44 -39.28 34.40
C LEU A 6 -13.34 -38.26 34.06
N ALA A 7 -12.18 -38.46 34.66
CA ALA A 7 -10.92 -37.81 34.36
C ALA A 7 -10.27 -38.48 33.13
N VAL A 8 -9.55 -37.70 32.32
CA VAL A 8 -8.52 -38.24 31.43
C VAL A 8 -7.27 -37.39 31.61
N CYS A 9 -6.30 -37.99 32.28
CA CYS A 9 -4.89 -37.61 32.26
C CYS A 9 -4.32 -37.99 30.89
N ALA A 10 -3.49 -37.13 30.29
CA ALA A 10 -2.59 -37.54 29.22
C ALA A 10 -1.22 -36.89 29.46
N SER A 11 -0.25 -37.77 29.67
CA SER A 11 1.13 -37.52 30.03
C SER A 11 1.99 -37.08 28.84
N ALA A 12 2.97 -36.23 29.17
CA ALA A 12 4.33 -36.12 28.63
C ALA A 12 4.69 -36.83 27.30
N ILE A 13 5.18 -36.05 26.34
CA ILE A 13 6.25 -36.48 25.42
C ILE A 13 7.28 -35.35 25.32
N ALA A 14 8.49 -35.68 25.76
CA ALA A 14 9.71 -34.89 25.59
C ALA A 14 10.41 -35.32 24.29
N CYS A 15 10.80 -34.36 23.44
CA CYS A 15 11.83 -34.49 22.40
C CYS A 15 12.59 -33.15 22.36
N LEU A 16 13.76 -33.06 22.99
CA LEU A 16 15.09 -33.28 22.40
C LEU A 16 15.51 -32.24 21.35
N ALA A 17 16.29 -31.28 21.86
CA ALA A 17 17.52 -30.68 21.30
C ALA A 17 17.54 -30.29 19.81
N PHE A 18 17.49 -28.98 19.55
CA PHE A 18 17.96 -28.38 18.31
C PHE A 18 19.32 -27.70 18.54
N SER A 19 20.28 -28.11 17.73
CA SER A 19 21.71 -27.84 17.81
C SER A 19 22.04 -26.37 17.52
N ALA A 20 22.79 -25.73 18.42
CA ALA A 20 23.43 -24.43 18.17
C ALA A 20 24.68 -24.61 17.30
N SER A 21 24.81 -23.83 16.22
CA SER A 21 26.07 -23.64 15.49
C SER A 21 26.52 -22.20 15.71
N ALA A 22 27.59 -22.04 16.49
CA ALA A 22 28.27 -20.77 16.72
C ALA A 22 29.61 -20.74 15.98
N ALA A 23 29.90 -19.56 15.46
CA ALA A 23 31.02 -19.18 14.61
C ALA A 23 32.42 -19.48 15.18
N LEU A 24 33.38 -19.70 14.27
CA LEU A 24 34.78 -19.38 14.51
C LEU A 24 35.28 -18.35 13.49
N ALA A 25 36.04 -17.41 14.04
CA ALA A 25 36.58 -16.23 13.40
C ALA A 25 38.00 -16.46 12.82
N ALA A 26 38.34 -15.53 11.93
CA ALA A 26 39.63 -14.88 11.71
C ALA A 26 40.85 -15.69 11.22
N ASP A 27 41.45 -15.22 10.12
CA ASP A 27 42.89 -14.99 10.06
C ASP A 27 43.20 -13.70 9.29
N HIS A 28 44.35 -13.12 9.62
CA HIS A 28 44.81 -11.75 9.44
C HIS A 28 45.92 -11.68 8.36
N ALA A 29 46.41 -10.46 8.12
CA ALA A 29 47.62 -10.08 7.36
C ALA A 29 47.43 -9.79 5.86
N SER A 30 47.43 -8.53 5.40
CA SER A 30 48.49 -7.48 5.37
C SER A 30 49.31 -7.48 4.08
N HIS A 31 49.31 -6.34 3.37
CA HIS A 31 50.41 -5.62 2.69
C HIS A 31 49.79 -4.71 1.60
N GLN A 32 49.70 -3.40 1.85
CA GLN A 32 50.67 -2.34 1.50
C GLN A 32 50.53 -1.80 0.05
N SER A 33 50.09 -0.53 0.00
CA SER A 33 50.60 0.58 -0.82
C SER A 33 50.54 0.50 -2.36
N ALA A 34 49.79 1.42 -2.97
CA ALA A 34 50.35 2.47 -3.83
C ALA A 34 49.23 3.34 -4.44
N THR A 35 49.58 4.60 -4.63
CA THR A 35 48.80 5.72 -5.16
C THR A 35 48.35 5.51 -6.60
N GLN A 36 47.16 5.99 -6.98
CA GLN A 36 47.00 6.94 -8.08
C GLN A 36 45.55 7.44 -8.19
N ASP A 37 45.42 8.76 -8.06
CA ASP A 37 44.29 9.55 -8.55
C ASP A 37 44.19 9.38 -10.07
N HIS A 38 42.98 9.06 -10.55
CA HIS A 38 42.41 9.59 -11.79
C HIS A 38 40.90 9.31 -11.80
N GLY A 39 40.11 10.38 -11.87
CA GLY A 39 38.67 10.29 -12.04
C GLY A 39 38.30 9.47 -13.27
N SER A 40 37.42 8.49 -13.08
CA SER A 40 36.64 7.81 -14.11
C SER A 40 35.51 7.06 -13.44
N ALA A 41 34.36 7.06 -14.11
CA ALA A 41 33.05 6.62 -13.66
C ALA A 41 33.06 5.42 -12.70
N ALA A 42 32.34 5.58 -11.59
CA ALA A 42 31.99 4.45 -10.72
C ALA A 42 31.33 3.35 -11.56
N PRO A 43 31.70 2.08 -11.39
CA PRO A 43 31.00 0.98 -12.03
C PRO A 43 29.57 0.97 -11.50
N GLU A 44 28.63 1.04 -12.43
CA GLU A 44 27.20 0.91 -12.18
C GLU A 44 26.96 -0.35 -11.36
N ALA A 45 26.76 -0.18 -10.06
CA ALA A 45 26.22 -1.22 -9.22
C ALA A 45 24.84 -1.52 -9.79
N LYS A 46 24.72 -2.69 -10.46
CA LYS A 46 23.50 -3.33 -10.96
C LYS A 46 22.27 -2.72 -10.29
N GLY A 47 21.65 -1.76 -10.96
CA GLY A 47 20.45 -1.10 -10.51
C GLY A 47 19.39 -2.15 -10.28
N HIS A 48 19.07 -2.40 -9.03
CA HIS A 48 17.84 -3.09 -8.67
C HIS A 48 16.79 -2.01 -8.86
N SER A 49 15.98 -2.13 -9.92
CA SER A 49 14.85 -1.24 -10.13
C SER A 49 13.91 -1.41 -8.94
N HIS A 50 13.97 -0.45 -8.02
CA HIS A 50 12.81 -0.11 -7.22
C HIS A 50 11.90 0.70 -8.14
N GLU A 51 11.30 0.03 -9.12
CA GLU A 51 10.07 0.51 -9.75
C GLU A 51 9.00 0.42 -8.66
N ALA A 52 8.99 1.43 -7.79
CA ALA A 52 7.85 1.70 -6.93
C ALA A 52 6.63 1.80 -7.83
N CYS A 53 5.54 1.17 -7.42
CA CYS A 53 4.27 1.26 -8.13
C CYS A 53 3.98 2.73 -8.43
N GLU A 54 3.90 3.10 -9.73
CA GLU A 54 3.49 4.44 -10.10
C GLU A 54 2.13 4.69 -9.46
N LEU A 55 2.05 5.65 -8.57
CA LEU A 55 0.81 6.03 -7.94
C LEU A 55 -0.17 6.59 -9.00
N HIS A 56 -1.44 6.63 -8.66
CA HIS A 56 -2.50 7.28 -9.45
C HIS A 56 -2.38 8.82 -9.45
N GLY A 57 -1.28 9.39 -8.93
CA GLY A 57 -1.04 10.83 -8.82
C GLY A 57 -1.65 11.46 -7.57
N GLY A 58 -1.99 10.66 -6.56
CA GLY A 58 -2.60 11.10 -5.32
C GLY A 58 -1.61 11.42 -4.19
N GLN A 59 -2.17 11.88 -3.06
CA GLN A 59 -1.43 12.11 -1.82
C GLN A 59 -1.32 10.83 -1.01
N VAL A 60 -0.16 10.57 -0.39
CA VAL A 60 0.08 9.33 0.35
C VAL A 60 0.06 9.57 1.86
N ALA A 61 -0.79 8.81 2.55
CA ALA A 61 -0.78 8.67 4.00
C ALA A 61 -0.21 7.30 4.38
N MET A 62 0.63 7.27 5.41
CA MET A 62 1.22 6.05 5.94
C MET A 62 0.71 5.79 7.35
N THR A 63 0.34 4.54 7.64
CA THR A 63 0.04 4.04 8.98
C THR A 63 1.06 2.97 9.37
N LYS A 64 0.83 2.23 10.47
CA LYS A 64 1.79 1.22 10.92
C LYS A 64 1.88 0.04 9.94
N ALA A 65 0.77 -0.36 9.34
CA ALA A 65 0.66 -1.55 8.49
C ALA A 65 0.21 -1.24 7.05
N HIS A 66 -0.38 -0.07 6.80
CA HIS A 66 -0.99 0.27 5.51
C HIS A 66 -0.46 1.59 4.97
N HIS A 67 -0.34 1.67 3.65
CA HIS A 67 -0.18 2.93 2.94
C HIS A 67 -1.47 3.19 2.16
N PHE A 68 -1.94 4.44 2.18
CA PHE A 68 -3.13 4.86 1.47
C PHE A 68 -2.78 5.96 0.49
N GLU A 69 -3.20 5.80 -0.75
CA GLU A 69 -3.15 6.87 -1.74
C GLU A 69 -4.54 7.48 -1.90
N THR A 70 -4.63 8.79 -1.73
CA THR A 70 -5.85 9.56 -1.92
C THR A 70 -5.75 10.35 -3.21
N VAL A 71 -6.58 9.99 -4.18
CA VAL A 71 -6.71 10.72 -5.44
C VAL A 71 -7.96 11.58 -5.39
N PHE A 72 -7.76 12.89 -5.52
CA PHE A 72 -8.87 13.83 -5.68
C PHE A 72 -9.12 13.99 -7.18
N GLY A 73 -10.21 13.39 -7.69
CA GLY A 73 -10.71 13.65 -9.03
C GLY A 73 -11.71 14.79 -9.05
N GLU A 74 -12.07 15.27 -10.24
CA GLU A 74 -13.13 16.27 -10.39
C GLU A 74 -14.50 15.78 -9.87
N ASP A 75 -14.75 14.48 -9.98
CA ASP A 75 -16.01 13.81 -9.68
C ASP A 75 -16.09 13.21 -8.26
N GLY A 76 -14.94 13.04 -7.60
CA GLY A 76 -14.90 12.49 -6.26
C GLY A 76 -13.51 12.16 -5.74
N ILE A 77 -13.50 11.52 -4.58
CA ILE A 77 -12.28 11.12 -3.86
C ILE A 77 -12.17 9.60 -3.94
N ARG A 78 -11.02 9.12 -4.42
CA ARG A 78 -10.65 7.69 -4.46
C ARG A 78 -9.56 7.43 -3.43
N VAL A 79 -9.70 6.37 -2.65
CA VAL A 79 -8.67 5.92 -1.70
C VAL A 79 -8.25 4.49 -2.03
N TYR A 80 -7.01 4.34 -2.47
CA TYR A 80 -6.37 3.08 -2.80
C TYR A 80 -5.52 2.59 -1.62
N ARG A 81 -5.40 1.27 -1.45
CA ARG A 81 -4.55 0.66 -0.43
C ARG A 81 -3.29 0.06 -1.05
N TYR A 82 -2.18 0.27 -0.37
CA TYR A 82 -0.90 -0.37 -0.63
C TYR A 82 -0.37 -0.98 0.66
N SER A 83 0.45 -2.01 0.53
CA SER A 83 1.18 -2.57 1.66
C SER A 83 2.24 -1.59 2.18
N ALA A 84 2.79 -1.86 3.37
CA ALA A 84 3.96 -1.14 3.88
C ALA A 84 5.19 -1.20 2.93
N ALA A 85 5.24 -2.21 2.04
CA ALA A 85 6.25 -2.34 1.00
C ALA A 85 5.85 -1.65 -0.34
N GLN A 86 4.83 -0.77 -0.32
CA GLN A 86 4.31 -0.04 -1.47
C GLN A 86 3.79 -0.92 -2.62
N LYS A 87 3.35 -2.15 -2.30
CA LYS A 87 2.73 -3.06 -3.27
C LYS A 87 1.24 -2.79 -3.35
N ALA A 88 0.67 -2.77 -4.56
CA ALA A 88 -0.77 -2.60 -4.76
C ALA A 88 -1.55 -3.73 -4.06
N GLU A 89 -2.60 -3.35 -3.34
CA GLU A 89 -3.50 -4.29 -2.66
C GLU A 89 -4.97 -3.99 -2.94
N LEU A 90 -5.81 -5.00 -2.80
CA LEU A 90 -7.26 -4.84 -2.83
C LEU A 90 -7.76 -4.35 -1.47
N ILE A 91 -8.55 -3.28 -1.45
CA ILE A 91 -9.18 -2.72 -0.23
C ILE A 91 -10.51 -3.44 0.15
N GLY A 92 -10.66 -4.71 -0.25
CA GLY A 92 -11.92 -5.46 -0.12
C GLY A 92 -12.38 -5.61 1.33
N GLY A 93 -13.68 -5.41 1.57
CA GLY A 93 -14.30 -5.53 2.90
C GLY A 93 -14.13 -4.29 3.80
N ALA A 94 -13.33 -3.31 3.38
CA ALA A 94 -13.21 -2.06 4.11
C ALA A 94 -14.45 -1.17 3.93
N ALA A 95 -14.83 -0.50 5.01
CA ALA A 95 -15.90 0.50 5.03
C ALA A 95 -15.37 1.78 5.68
N GLY A 96 -16.04 2.90 5.44
CA GLY A 96 -15.57 4.16 6.01
C GLY A 96 -16.33 5.38 5.52
N SER A 97 -15.81 6.53 5.88
CA SER A 97 -16.30 7.82 5.40
C SER A 97 -15.18 8.84 5.28
N VAL A 98 -15.46 9.89 4.52
CA VAL A 98 -14.65 11.10 4.49
C VAL A 98 -15.45 12.25 5.09
N THR A 99 -14.84 12.97 6.02
CA THR A 99 -15.33 14.25 6.52
C THR A 99 -14.64 15.37 5.78
N LEU A 100 -15.39 16.10 4.97
CA LEU A 100 -14.96 17.28 4.24
C LEU A 100 -15.15 18.51 5.12
N LYS A 101 -14.07 19.27 5.35
CA LYS A 101 -14.06 20.55 6.04
C LYS A 101 -13.59 21.63 5.08
N PHE A 102 -14.54 22.45 4.63
CA PHE A 102 -14.27 23.62 3.81
C PHE A 102 -13.90 24.80 4.72
N LYS A 103 -12.98 25.66 4.27
CA LYS A 103 -12.56 26.86 5.00
C LYS A 103 -13.75 27.79 5.30
N ASP A 104 -14.59 28.01 4.30
CA ASP A 104 -15.71 28.97 4.35
C ASP A 104 -17.07 28.29 4.12
N GLY A 105 -17.21 27.02 4.50
CA GLY A 105 -18.41 26.23 4.20
C GLY A 105 -18.78 25.19 5.25
N PRO A 106 -19.97 24.57 5.13
CA PRO A 106 -20.40 23.55 6.06
C PRO A 106 -19.54 22.30 5.93
N SER A 107 -19.25 21.65 7.05
CA SER A 107 -18.65 20.32 7.03
C SER A 107 -19.65 19.29 6.49
N ARG A 108 -19.16 18.31 5.72
CA ARG A 108 -19.98 17.22 5.16
C ARG A 108 -19.32 15.90 5.45
N VAL A 109 -20.10 14.89 5.81
CA VAL A 109 -19.62 13.51 5.95
C VAL A 109 -20.21 12.70 4.81
N ILE A 110 -19.35 12.01 4.07
CA ILE A 110 -19.74 11.23 2.89
C ILE A 110 -19.27 9.79 3.11
N PRO A 111 -20.18 8.80 3.12
CA PRO A 111 -19.78 7.41 3.23
C PRO A 111 -19.05 6.97 1.96
N PHE A 112 -18.05 6.13 2.12
CA PHE A 112 -17.42 5.50 0.98
C PHE A 112 -18.28 4.36 0.43
N VAL A 113 -18.26 4.21 -0.88
CA VAL A 113 -18.65 2.98 -1.56
C VAL A 113 -17.40 2.23 -1.99
N SER A 114 -17.33 0.93 -1.71
CA SER A 114 -16.25 0.09 -2.23
C SER A 114 -16.48 -0.16 -3.71
N ARG A 115 -15.48 0.16 -4.54
CA ARG A 115 -15.50 -0.09 -5.98
C ARG A 115 -14.38 -1.06 -6.33
N ASN A 116 -14.77 -2.20 -6.88
CA ASN A 116 -13.87 -3.01 -7.68
C ASN A 116 -13.91 -2.39 -9.08
N ALA A 117 -12.88 -1.63 -9.42
CA ALA A 117 -12.75 -0.93 -10.68
C ALA A 117 -13.08 -1.86 -11.87
N ALA A 118 -14.10 -1.49 -12.63
CA ALA A 118 -14.36 -2.04 -13.94
C ALA A 118 -13.95 -0.98 -14.96
N ALA A 119 -12.65 -0.91 -15.26
CA ALA A 119 -12.07 -0.09 -16.32
C ALA A 119 -12.59 1.35 -16.42
N GLU A 120 -12.33 2.16 -15.40
CA GLU A 120 -12.44 3.61 -15.50
C GLU A 120 -11.11 4.19 -15.99
N ALA A 121 -11.14 5.35 -16.64
CA ALA A 121 -9.93 6.06 -17.03
C ALA A 121 -9.11 6.41 -15.78
N GLY A 122 -7.84 6.00 -15.76
CA GLY A 122 -6.91 6.26 -14.66
C GLY A 122 -6.74 5.11 -13.66
N ASP A 123 -7.45 3.99 -13.81
CA ASP A 123 -7.27 2.81 -12.95
C ASP A 123 -5.93 2.09 -13.20
N ILE A 124 -5.31 1.62 -12.12
CA ILE A 124 -4.13 0.75 -12.17
C ILE A 124 -4.56 -0.72 -12.09
N TYR A 125 -3.95 -1.53 -12.95
CA TYR A 125 -4.11 -2.98 -13.01
C TYR A 125 -2.85 -3.65 -12.51
N PHE A 126 -2.97 -4.63 -11.64
CA PHE A 126 -1.82 -5.35 -11.08
C PHE A 126 -2.01 -6.86 -11.10
N CYS A 127 -0.90 -7.60 -11.07
CA CYS A 127 -0.94 -9.04 -10.90
C CYS A 127 -0.99 -9.40 -9.42
N THR A 128 -2.00 -10.14 -8.97
CA THR A 128 -2.12 -10.56 -7.57
C THR A 128 -0.98 -11.49 -7.12
N MET A 129 -0.32 -12.18 -8.06
CA MET A 129 0.86 -13.02 -7.79
C MET A 129 2.18 -12.24 -7.89
N HIS A 130 2.19 -11.14 -8.65
CA HIS A 130 3.35 -10.28 -8.85
C HIS A 130 2.91 -8.82 -8.69
N PRO A 131 2.71 -8.32 -7.46
CA PRO A 131 2.11 -7.00 -7.23
C PRO A 131 2.89 -5.81 -7.79
N ASP A 132 4.17 -6.02 -8.12
CA ASP A 132 5.03 -5.02 -8.77
C ASP A 132 4.77 -4.93 -10.28
N GLN A 133 4.02 -5.88 -10.85
CA GLN A 133 3.61 -5.87 -12.25
C GLN A 133 2.32 -5.07 -12.41
N VAL A 134 2.48 -3.76 -12.55
CA VAL A 134 1.40 -2.79 -12.73
C VAL A 134 1.30 -2.25 -14.15
N LYS A 135 0.09 -1.95 -14.59
CA LYS A 135 -0.23 -1.35 -15.89
C LYS A 135 -1.41 -0.39 -15.77
N ARG A 136 -1.49 0.59 -16.66
CA ARG A 136 -2.66 1.49 -16.79
C ARG A 136 -3.80 0.91 -17.63
N GLU A 137 -3.59 -0.30 -18.17
CA GLU A 137 -4.55 -0.97 -19.06
C GLU A 137 -4.78 -2.42 -18.64
N PRO A 138 -5.98 -2.98 -18.92
CA PRO A 138 -6.22 -4.40 -18.77
C PRO A 138 -5.24 -5.23 -19.58
N GLY A 139 -4.92 -6.43 -19.09
CA GLY A 139 -4.08 -7.34 -19.85
C GLY A 139 -3.68 -8.58 -19.06
N ALA A 140 -2.62 -9.23 -19.52
CA ALA A 140 -1.98 -10.34 -18.82
C ALA A 140 -0.67 -9.89 -18.17
N CYS A 141 -0.35 -10.50 -17.03
CA CYS A 141 0.93 -10.38 -16.37
C CYS A 141 2.03 -10.98 -17.26
N PRO A 142 3.10 -10.25 -17.57
CA PRO A 142 4.16 -10.75 -18.44
C PRO A 142 4.98 -11.88 -17.79
N LEU A 143 4.92 -12.03 -16.46
CA LEU A 143 5.69 -13.02 -15.72
C LEU A 143 4.98 -14.39 -15.61
N CYS A 144 3.66 -14.41 -15.45
CA CYS A 144 2.91 -15.65 -15.26
C CYS A 144 1.72 -15.86 -16.21
N GLY A 145 1.41 -14.89 -17.08
CA GLY A 145 0.30 -14.96 -18.02
C GLY A 145 -1.10 -14.81 -17.41
N MET A 146 -1.23 -14.67 -16.08
CA MET A 146 -2.53 -14.44 -15.44
C MET A 146 -3.10 -13.06 -15.79
N LYS A 147 -4.43 -12.95 -15.86
CA LYS A 147 -5.12 -11.68 -16.08
C LYS A 147 -4.80 -10.70 -14.94
N LEU A 148 -4.45 -9.46 -15.30
CA LEU A 148 -4.28 -8.36 -14.35
C LEU A 148 -5.65 -7.96 -13.78
N VAL A 149 -5.65 -7.58 -12.51
CA VAL A 149 -6.83 -7.18 -11.76
C VAL A 149 -6.75 -5.68 -11.50
N ALA A 150 -7.84 -4.95 -11.73
CA ALA A 150 -7.90 -3.54 -11.41
C ALA A 150 -7.85 -3.35 -9.88
N GLN A 151 -7.08 -2.38 -9.42
CA GLN A 151 -6.98 -2.08 -8.00
C GLN A 151 -8.30 -1.52 -7.49
N SER A 152 -8.85 -2.17 -6.47
CA SER A 152 -10.06 -1.68 -5.83
C SER A 152 -9.77 -0.47 -4.96
N HIS A 153 -10.76 0.41 -4.83
CA HIS A 153 -10.67 1.63 -4.05
C HIS A 153 -11.97 1.92 -3.31
N LEU A 154 -11.87 2.75 -2.27
CA LEU A 154 -13.01 3.41 -1.66
C LEU A 154 -13.31 4.69 -2.44
N TYR A 155 -14.58 4.93 -2.77
CA TYR A 155 -15.00 6.10 -3.53
C TYR A 155 -16.03 6.93 -2.77
N ALA A 156 -15.83 8.24 -2.72
CA ALA A 156 -16.81 9.21 -2.26
C ALA A 156 -17.14 10.18 -3.40
N ALA A 157 -18.40 10.26 -3.79
CA ALA A 157 -18.86 11.18 -4.84
C ALA A 157 -18.87 12.62 -4.31
N VAL A 158 -18.04 13.49 -4.91
CA VAL A 158 -17.89 14.90 -4.51
C VAL A 158 -17.53 15.72 -5.74
N ASP A 159 -18.32 16.74 -6.07
CA ASP A 159 -17.93 17.69 -7.11
C ASP A 159 -16.83 18.62 -6.60
N LEU A 160 -15.60 18.43 -7.07
CA LEU A 160 -14.43 19.21 -6.67
C LEU A 160 -14.02 20.26 -7.70
N ARG A 161 -14.72 20.37 -8.83
CA ARG A 161 -14.36 21.28 -9.95
C ARG A 161 -14.34 22.76 -9.57
N LYS A 162 -15.08 23.14 -8.54
CA LYS A 162 -15.20 24.53 -8.06
C LYS A 162 -14.57 24.74 -6.68
N VAL A 163 -13.83 23.76 -6.18
CA VAL A 163 -13.15 23.87 -4.89
C VAL A 163 -11.77 24.46 -5.14
N GLU A 164 -11.40 25.49 -4.41
CA GLU A 164 -10.06 26.07 -4.51
C GLU A 164 -9.04 25.18 -3.79
N PRO A 165 -7.87 24.88 -4.39
CA PRO A 165 -6.78 24.19 -3.71
C PRO A 165 -6.43 24.82 -2.35
N GLY A 166 -6.16 23.97 -1.36
CA GLY A 166 -5.83 24.38 0.00
C GLY A 166 -7.02 24.75 0.89
N THR A 167 -8.23 24.91 0.32
CA THR A 167 -9.42 25.35 1.08
C THR A 167 -10.29 24.20 1.61
N LEU A 168 -10.01 22.97 1.19
CA LEU A 168 -10.72 21.77 1.62
C LEU A 168 -9.76 20.80 2.30
N LYS A 169 -10.09 20.41 3.54
CA LYS A 169 -9.47 19.28 4.25
C LYS A 169 -10.41 18.08 4.23
N ALA A 170 -9.89 16.92 3.84
CA ALA A 170 -10.59 15.65 3.85
C ALA A 170 -10.03 14.78 4.97
N SER A 171 -10.82 14.54 6.03
CA SER A 171 -10.47 13.59 7.08
C SER A 171 -11.09 12.22 6.77
N ILE A 172 -10.25 11.26 6.42
CA ILE A 172 -10.61 9.91 6.00
C ILE A 172 -10.62 8.99 7.23
N SER A 173 -11.63 8.13 7.34
CA SER A 173 -11.72 7.09 8.38
C SER A 173 -12.16 5.77 7.73
N ILE A 174 -11.36 4.72 7.91
CA ILE A 174 -11.54 3.42 7.29
C ILE A 174 -11.49 2.34 8.39
N LYS A 175 -12.37 1.35 8.27
CA LYS A 175 -12.47 0.17 9.14
C LYS A 175 -12.52 -1.08 8.27
N GLY A 176 -12.22 -2.24 8.86
CA GLY A 176 -12.29 -3.53 8.16
C GLY A 176 -11.07 -3.80 7.28
N LEU A 177 -9.91 -3.25 7.62
CA LEU A 177 -8.66 -3.45 6.88
C LEU A 177 -8.02 -4.82 7.11
N GLY A 178 -8.42 -5.52 8.18
CA GLY A 178 -7.82 -6.79 8.61
C GLY A 178 -6.42 -6.62 9.20
N GLY A 179 -5.78 -7.74 9.54
CA GLY A 179 -4.42 -7.76 10.10
C GLY A 179 -4.29 -7.06 11.46
N ASP A 180 -3.07 -6.61 11.76
CA ASP A 180 -2.71 -5.98 13.05
C ASP A 180 -3.17 -4.51 13.17
N GLU A 181 -3.69 -3.93 12.10
CA GLU A 181 -4.24 -2.57 12.05
C GLU A 181 -5.58 -2.58 11.31
N PRO A 182 -6.69 -2.91 11.99
CA PRO A 182 -8.00 -3.09 11.35
C PRO A 182 -8.72 -1.79 11.00
N GLU A 183 -8.23 -0.65 11.51
CA GLU A 183 -8.79 0.69 11.29
C GLU A 183 -7.66 1.68 10.97
N ALA A 184 -7.95 2.67 10.11
CA ALA A 184 -7.04 3.75 9.79
C ALA A 184 -7.78 5.09 9.73
N ALA A 185 -7.14 6.16 10.18
CA ALA A 185 -7.65 7.51 10.03
C ALA A 185 -6.52 8.48 9.71
N PHE A 186 -6.73 9.33 8.71
CA PHE A 186 -5.75 10.31 8.26
C PHE A 186 -6.45 11.52 7.64
N THR A 187 -5.74 12.61 7.40
CA THR A 187 -6.30 13.84 6.82
C THR A 187 -5.41 14.36 5.72
N GLU A 188 -6.01 14.57 4.56
CA GLU A 188 -5.36 15.18 3.40
C GLU A 188 -5.97 16.55 3.12
N THR A 189 -5.18 17.45 2.54
CA THR A 189 -5.67 18.75 2.06
C THR A 189 -5.75 18.68 0.55
N PHE A 190 -6.92 19.01 -0.02
CA PHE A 190 -7.12 19.06 -1.47
C PHE A 190 -6.16 20.06 -2.11
N GLN A 191 -5.30 19.60 -3.03
CA GLN A 191 -4.32 20.45 -3.74
C GLN A 191 -4.68 20.73 -5.20
N GLY A 192 -5.87 20.33 -5.64
CA GLY A 192 -6.29 20.33 -7.04
C GLY A 192 -6.71 18.94 -7.48
N ALA A 193 -7.52 18.86 -8.54
CA ALA A 193 -7.88 17.57 -9.11
C ALA A 193 -6.68 16.96 -9.82
N ALA A 194 -6.40 15.67 -9.58
CA ALA A 194 -5.38 14.94 -10.33
C ALA A 194 -5.83 14.86 -11.80
N HIS A 195 -5.05 15.46 -12.70
CA HIS A 195 -5.24 15.31 -14.13
C HIS A 195 -4.57 14.01 -14.57
N HIS A 196 -5.36 13.04 -15.02
CA HIS A 196 -4.84 11.82 -15.62
C HIS A 196 -4.23 12.15 -16.99
N GLY A 197 -2.92 12.37 -17.03
CA GLY A 197 -2.11 12.31 -18.25
C GLY A 197 -1.46 13.63 -18.68
N GLU A 198 -0.12 13.66 -18.56
CA GLU A 198 0.84 13.96 -19.63
C GLU A 198 2.23 14.00 -19.00
N HIS A 199 2.82 12.83 -18.76
CA HIS A 199 4.28 12.72 -18.75
C HIS A 199 4.65 12.19 -20.15
N HIS A 200 5.09 13.10 -21.02
CA HIS A 200 5.75 12.80 -22.29
C HIS A 200 7.12 12.18 -22.03
#